data_AF-A0A7X1NY43-F1
#
_entry.id   AF-A0A7X1NY43-F1
#
_cell.length_a   1.000
_cell.length_b   1.000
_cell.length_c   1.000
_cell.angle_alpha   90.00
_cell.angle_beta   90.00
_cell.angle_gamma   90.00
#
_symmetry.space_group_name_H-M   'P 1'
#
loop_
_entity.id
_entity.type
_entity.pdbx_description
1 polymer ?
#
loop_
_entity_poly.entity_id
_entity_poly.type
_entity_poly.pdbx_seq_one_letter_code
_entity_poly.pdbx_strand_id
1 'polypeptide(L)'
;MTISTVPSPAHDHNQQTFETCIALALQLVASIELAPAVGDPVPTSEHLLDFARQLDRHADDLARLAGQPHANIAGQGWAQYQQVRGGGTTPLQTAYYGLHTAAYLGLGGGLATAVMLSVVACGVRELALTGPERTYH
;
A
#
# COMPACT_ATOMS: atom_id res chain seq x y z
N MET A 1 22.97 32.96 -0.75
CA MET A 1 22.89 32.10 0.45
C MET A 1 22.16 30.82 0.05
N THR A 2 22.87 29.73 -0.15
CA THR A 2 22.27 28.41 -0.36
C THR A 2 22.07 27.78 1.01
N ILE A 3 20.81 27.67 1.47
CA ILE A 3 20.47 26.93 2.68
C ILE A 3 20.70 25.46 2.36
N SER A 4 21.85 24.92 2.78
CA SER A 4 22.08 23.48 2.77
C SER A 4 21.32 22.91 3.96
N THR A 5 20.08 22.49 3.72
CA THR A 5 19.31 21.73 4.69
C THR A 5 19.94 20.34 4.80
N VAL A 6 20.81 20.16 5.78
CA VAL A 6 21.30 18.83 6.15
C VAL A 6 20.06 17.98 6.48
N PRO A 7 19.82 16.85 5.79
CA PRO A 7 18.69 15.98 6.12
C PRO A 7 18.79 15.56 7.59
N SER A 8 17.67 15.65 8.30
CA SER A 8 17.61 15.24 9.71
C SER A 8 17.68 13.71 9.79
N PRO A 9 18.36 13.13 10.79
CA PRO A 9 18.37 11.67 11.00
C PRO A 9 16.96 11.05 11.07
N ALA A 10 15.99 11.83 11.58
CA ALA A 10 14.58 11.42 11.61
C ALA A 10 13.95 11.37 10.20
N HIS A 11 14.38 12.24 9.29
CA HIS A 11 13.94 12.23 7.90
C HIS A 11 14.45 10.97 7.18
N ASP A 12 15.73 10.65 7.34
CA ASP A 12 16.34 9.46 6.72
C ASP A 12 15.71 8.16 7.24
N HIS A 13 15.43 8.07 8.55
CA HIS A 13 14.75 6.92 9.14
C HIS A 13 13.32 6.73 8.59
N ASN A 14 12.55 7.82 8.50
CA ASN A 14 11.18 7.77 7.97
C ASN A 14 11.18 7.41 6.48
N GLN A 15 12.16 7.93 5.72
CA GLN A 15 12.35 7.60 4.32
C GLN A 15 12.66 6.11 4.13
N GLN A 16 13.62 5.57 4.90
CA GLN A 16 13.97 4.14 4.84
C GLN A 16 12.79 3.24 5.24
N THR A 17 12.02 3.63 6.25
CA THR A 17 10.82 2.90 6.68
C THR A 17 9.77 2.87 5.57
N PHE A 18 9.54 4.01 4.91
CA PHE A 18 8.64 4.12 3.77
C PHE A 18 9.11 3.24 2.60
N GLU A 19 10.38 3.33 2.21
CA GLU A 19 10.94 2.51 1.12
C GLU A 19 10.83 1.02 1.41
N THR A 20 11.09 0.62 2.66
CA THR A 20 10.93 -0.78 3.10
C THR A 20 9.47 -1.23 2.99
N CYS A 21 8.51 -0.39 3.41
CA CYS A 21 7.08 -0.68 3.26
C CYS A 21 6.69 -0.88 1.79
N ILE A 22 7.14 0.00 0.88
CA ILE A 22 6.90 -0.12 -0.56
C ILE A 22 7.52 -1.40 -1.12
N ALA A 23 8.76 -1.72 -0.76
CA ALA A 23 9.45 -2.91 -1.23
C ALA A 23 8.73 -4.20 -0.79
N LEU A 24 8.31 -4.28 0.48
CA LEU A 24 7.56 -5.43 0.99
C LEU A 24 6.18 -5.56 0.33
N ALA A 25 5.50 -4.43 0.07
CA ALA A 25 4.22 -4.45 -0.64
C ALA A 25 4.38 -4.91 -2.10
N LEU A 26 5.45 -4.48 -2.78
CA LEU A 26 5.77 -4.95 -4.13
C LEU A 26 6.08 -6.45 -4.13
N GLN A 27 6.85 -6.92 -3.16
CA GLN A 27 7.17 -8.34 -3.01
C GLN A 27 5.89 -9.17 -2.78
N LEU A 28 4.97 -8.68 -1.94
CA LEU A 28 3.69 -9.36 -1.73
C LEU A 28 2.87 -9.42 -3.02
N VAL A 29 2.70 -8.30 -3.72
CA VAL A 29 1.94 -8.25 -4.99
C VAL A 29 2.55 -9.21 -6.02
N ALA A 30 3.88 -9.19 -6.17
CA ALA A 30 4.59 -10.09 -7.06
C ALA A 30 4.41 -11.56 -6.66
N SER A 31 4.41 -11.88 -5.36
CA SER A 31 4.19 -13.26 -4.89
C SER A 31 2.79 -13.77 -5.23
N ILE A 32 1.78 -12.91 -5.26
CA ILE A 32 0.41 -13.30 -5.64
C ILE A 32 0.32 -13.47 -7.17
N GLU A 33 0.91 -12.56 -7.93
CA GLU A 33 0.85 -12.56 -9.39
C GLU A 33 1.66 -13.71 -10.01
N LEU A 34 2.86 -13.97 -9.48
CA LEU A 34 3.82 -14.89 -10.09
C LEU A 34 3.76 -16.31 -9.54
N ALA A 35 3.27 -16.53 -8.30
CA ALA A 35 3.24 -17.85 -7.67
C ALA A 35 2.70 -18.96 -8.59
N PRO A 36 1.61 -18.76 -9.34
CA PRO A 36 1.07 -19.81 -10.21
C PRO A 36 1.96 -20.14 -11.41
N ALA A 37 2.75 -19.17 -11.90
CA ALA A 37 3.65 -19.37 -13.03
C ALA A 37 4.95 -20.09 -12.60
N VAL A 38 5.38 -19.91 -11.34
CA VAL A 38 6.63 -20.49 -10.82
C VAL A 38 6.41 -21.71 -9.92
N GLY A 39 5.14 -22.05 -9.60
CA GLY A 39 4.79 -23.18 -8.73
C GLY A 39 5.01 -22.91 -7.24
N ASP A 40 5.14 -21.65 -6.83
CA ASP A 40 5.34 -21.25 -5.45
C ASP A 40 4.01 -21.23 -4.66
N PRO A 41 4.05 -21.39 -3.33
CA PRO A 41 2.87 -21.24 -2.50
C PRO A 41 2.37 -19.78 -2.52
N VAL A 42 1.09 -19.61 -2.85
CA VAL A 42 0.39 -18.32 -2.73
C VAL A 42 0.29 -17.92 -1.25
N PRO A 43 0.45 -16.64 -0.90
CA PRO A 43 0.23 -16.17 0.47
C PRO A 43 -1.15 -16.57 1.01
N THR A 44 -1.20 -17.05 2.25
CA THR A 44 -2.45 -17.43 2.90
C THR A 44 -3.31 -16.19 3.17
N SER A 45 -4.64 -16.37 3.28
CA SER A 45 -5.55 -15.28 3.65
C SER A 45 -5.16 -14.63 4.97
N GLU A 46 -4.66 -15.39 5.94
CA GLU A 46 -4.17 -14.85 7.22
C GLU A 46 -2.97 -13.92 7.02
N HIS A 47 -1.98 -14.33 6.22
CA HIS A 47 -0.82 -13.48 5.91
C HIS A 47 -1.23 -12.19 5.19
N LEU A 48 -2.18 -12.28 4.24
CA LEU A 48 -2.69 -11.11 3.53
C LEU A 48 -3.41 -10.14 4.48
N LEU A 49 -4.24 -10.64 5.40
CA LEU A 49 -4.94 -9.81 6.37
C LEU A 49 -3.99 -9.18 7.41
N ASP A 50 -2.94 -9.89 7.82
CA ASP A 50 -1.90 -9.31 8.68
C ASP A 50 -1.14 -8.20 7.96
N PHE A 51 -0.74 -8.44 6.71
CA PHE A 51 -0.07 -7.44 5.89
C PHE A 51 -0.93 -6.19 5.66
N ALA A 52 -2.22 -6.36 5.37
CA ALA A 52 -3.13 -5.23 5.23
C ALA A 52 -3.23 -4.38 6.51
N ARG A 53 -3.23 -5.01 7.70
CA ARG A 53 -3.18 -4.28 8.99
C ARG A 53 -1.86 -3.55 9.21
N GLN A 54 -0.75 -4.09 8.69
CA GLN A 54 0.54 -3.39 8.71
C GLN A 54 0.51 -2.15 7.81
N LEU A 55 -0.05 -2.27 6.60
CA LEU A 55 -0.24 -1.15 5.68
C LEU A 55 -1.11 -0.04 6.27
N ASP A 56 -2.20 -0.37 6.96
CA ASP A 56 -3.03 0.64 7.64
C ASP A 56 -2.25 1.43 8.68
N ARG A 57 -1.49 0.73 9.52
CA ARG A 57 -0.66 1.38 10.54
C ARG A 57 0.35 2.32 9.91
N HIS A 58 1.00 1.89 8.83
CA HIS A 58 1.92 2.75 8.08
C HIS A 58 1.22 3.95 7.44
N ALA A 59 0.01 3.77 6.90
CA ALA A 59 -0.77 4.87 6.36
C ALA A 59 -1.14 5.90 7.44
N ASP A 60 -1.54 5.44 8.64
CA ASP A 60 -1.82 6.32 9.78
C ASP A 60 -0.56 7.06 10.26
N ASP A 61 0.58 6.38 10.32
CA ASP A 61 1.86 7.00 10.69
C ASP A 61 2.30 8.07 9.67
N LEU A 62 2.12 7.81 8.38
CA LEU A 62 2.35 8.80 7.33
C LEU A 62 1.42 10.02 7.47
N ALA A 63 0.14 9.81 7.80
CA ALA A 63 -0.79 10.90 8.04
C ALA A 63 -0.37 11.76 9.24
N ARG A 64 0.13 11.15 10.32
CA ARG A 64 0.70 11.86 11.47
C ARG A 64 1.95 12.66 11.08
N LEU A 65 2.86 12.07 10.32
CA LEU A 65 4.05 12.75 9.81
C LEU A 65 3.71 13.93 8.90
N ALA A 66 2.61 13.83 8.14
CA ALA A 66 2.08 14.90 7.31
C ALA A 66 1.30 15.98 8.09
N GLY A 67 1.25 15.90 9.44
CA GLY A 67 0.52 16.85 10.28
C GLY A 67 -1.00 16.69 10.26
N GLN A 68 -1.50 15.52 9.83
CA GLN A 68 -2.93 15.21 9.70
C GLN A 68 -3.32 13.98 10.56
N PRO A 69 -3.08 13.99 11.88
CA PRO A 69 -3.23 12.81 12.76
C PRO A 69 -4.68 12.31 12.93
N HIS A 70 -5.67 13.11 12.55
CA HIS A 70 -7.10 12.79 12.67
C HIS A 70 -7.77 12.57 11.31
N ALA A 71 -7.00 12.49 10.23
CA ALA A 71 -7.54 12.20 8.92
C ALA A 71 -8.17 10.80 8.91
N ASN A 72 -9.37 10.68 8.35
CA ASN A 72 -10.02 9.39 8.13
C ASN A 72 -9.38 8.69 6.92
N ILE A 73 -8.19 8.13 7.11
CA ILE A 73 -7.41 7.49 6.04
C ILE A 73 -8.14 6.27 5.49
N ALA A 74 -8.65 5.41 6.37
CA ALA A 74 -9.39 4.22 5.96
C ALA A 74 -10.62 4.56 5.10
N GLY A 75 -11.40 5.59 5.48
CA GLY A 75 -12.55 6.02 4.70
C GLY A 75 -12.17 6.62 3.34
N GLN A 76 -11.13 7.44 3.28
CA GLN A 76 -10.61 8.00 2.03
C GLN A 76 -10.01 6.93 1.12
N GLY A 77 -9.23 6.01 1.68
CA GLY A 77 -8.66 4.86 0.98
C GLY A 77 -9.74 3.96 0.40
N TRP A 78 -10.79 3.66 1.19
CA TRP A 78 -11.93 2.89 0.69
C TRP A 78 -12.67 3.60 -0.45
N ALA A 79 -12.94 4.89 -0.33
CA ALA A 79 -13.59 5.66 -1.39
C ALA A 79 -12.76 5.64 -2.69
N GLN A 80 -11.45 5.87 -2.58
CA GLN A 80 -10.54 5.84 -3.72
C GLN A 80 -10.42 4.44 -4.32
N TYR A 81 -10.36 3.40 -3.48
CA TYR A 81 -10.34 2.01 -3.90
C TYR A 81 -11.57 1.66 -4.74
N GLN A 82 -12.77 2.04 -4.26
CA GLN A 82 -14.02 1.79 -4.96
C GLN A 82 -14.10 2.56 -6.29
N GLN A 83 -13.56 3.77 -6.35
CA GLN A 83 -13.49 4.53 -7.60
C GLN A 83 -12.64 3.81 -8.66
N VAL A 84 -11.48 3.27 -8.27
CA VAL A 84 -10.58 2.55 -9.19
C VAL A 84 -11.15 1.17 -9.57
N ARG A 85 -11.71 0.43 -8.60
CA ARG A 85 -12.39 -0.85 -8.83
C ARG A 85 -13.62 -0.72 -9.73
N GLY A 86 -14.36 0.38 -9.60
CA GLY A 86 -15.52 0.71 -10.43
C GLY A 86 -15.19 0.82 -11.93
N GLY A 87 -13.91 1.02 -12.28
CA GLY A 87 -13.42 0.97 -13.65
C GLY A 87 -13.17 -0.43 -14.22
N GLY A 88 -13.53 -1.50 -13.49
CA GLY A 88 -13.37 -2.89 -13.92
C GLY A 88 -11.99 -3.52 -13.64
N THR A 89 -11.11 -2.81 -12.93
CA THR A 89 -9.79 -3.32 -12.51
C THR A 89 -9.94 -4.38 -11.44
N THR A 90 -9.13 -5.45 -11.41
CA THR A 90 -9.17 -6.48 -10.34
C THR A 90 -8.62 -5.95 -9.01
N PRO A 91 -8.87 -6.61 -7.85
CA PRO A 91 -8.30 -6.18 -6.57
C PRO A 91 -6.78 -6.07 -6.58
N LEU A 92 -6.11 -7.02 -7.24
CA LEU A 92 -4.65 -7.02 -7.41
C LEU A 92 -4.17 -5.84 -8.25
N GLN A 93 -4.85 -5.55 -9.37
CA GLN A 93 -4.54 -4.39 -10.22
C GLN A 93 -4.76 -3.07 -9.47
N THR A 94 -5.84 -2.96 -8.68
CA THR A 94 -6.09 -1.77 -7.86
C THR A 94 -5.03 -1.61 -6.77
N ALA A 95 -4.60 -2.70 -6.13
CA ALA A 95 -3.51 -2.67 -5.15
C ALA A 95 -2.18 -2.25 -5.81
N TYR A 96 -1.88 -2.77 -7.00
CA TYR A 96 -0.70 -2.36 -7.77
C TYR A 96 -0.74 -0.88 -8.15
N TYR A 97 -1.89 -0.38 -8.63
CA TYR A 97 -2.10 1.06 -8.90
C TYR A 97 -1.88 1.92 -7.65
N GLY A 98 -2.46 1.50 -6.51
CA GLY A 98 -2.28 2.11 -5.20
C GLY A 98 -0.80 2.24 -4.85
N LEU A 99 -0.10 1.13 -4.97
CA LEU A 99 1.31 1.00 -4.61
C LEU A 99 2.23 1.82 -5.51
N HIS A 100 2.02 1.77 -6.83
CA HIS A 100 2.79 2.58 -7.77
C HIS A 100 2.58 4.07 -7.54
N THR A 101 1.34 4.49 -7.27
CA THR A 101 1.04 5.90 -6.98
C THR A 101 1.67 6.32 -5.65
N ALA A 102 1.60 5.49 -4.61
CA ALA A 102 2.27 5.76 -3.34
C ALA A 102 3.79 5.90 -3.51
N ALA A 103 4.42 4.98 -4.26
CA ALA A 103 5.85 5.03 -4.57
C ALA A 103 6.24 6.29 -5.35
N TYR A 104 5.42 6.69 -6.33
CA TYR A 104 5.62 7.92 -7.11
C TYR A 104 5.51 9.18 -6.25
N LEU A 105 4.51 9.26 -5.38
CA LEU A 105 4.31 10.39 -4.48
C LEU A 105 5.39 10.48 -3.40
N GLY A 106 5.91 9.34 -2.95
CA GLY A 106 6.92 9.23 -1.91
C GLY A 106 6.45 9.76 -0.57
N LEU A 107 7.39 9.90 0.38
CA LEU A 107 7.12 10.48 1.70
C LEU A 107 6.61 11.94 1.61
N GLY A 108 7.11 12.69 0.62
CA GLY A 108 6.73 14.09 0.39
C GLY A 108 5.26 14.29 -0.03
N GLY A 109 4.60 13.26 -0.57
CA GLY A 109 3.17 13.29 -0.90
C GLY A 109 2.24 13.28 0.33
N GLY A 110 2.78 13.02 1.53
CA GLY A 110 2.09 13.14 2.81
C GLY A 110 0.76 12.38 2.85
N LEU A 111 -0.34 13.11 3.05
CA LEU A 111 -1.68 12.53 3.16
C LEU A 111 -2.10 11.73 1.92
N ALA A 112 -1.73 12.18 0.71
CA ALA A 112 -2.07 11.46 -0.51
C ALA A 112 -1.37 10.09 -0.57
N THR A 113 -0.10 10.03 -0.16
CA THR A 113 0.65 8.77 -0.05
C THR A 113 0.00 7.83 0.97
N ALA A 114 -0.41 8.35 2.13
CA ALA A 114 -1.14 7.57 3.14
C ALA A 114 -2.45 6.99 2.59
N VAL A 115 -3.25 7.78 1.89
CA VAL A 115 -4.49 7.32 1.25
C VAL A 115 -4.20 6.22 0.23
N MET A 116 -3.15 6.36 -0.60
CA MET A 116 -2.80 5.34 -1.58
C MET A 116 -2.29 4.05 -0.95
N LEU A 117 -1.56 4.09 0.17
CA LEU A 117 -1.25 2.88 0.95
C LEU A 117 -2.51 2.21 1.52
N SER A 118 -3.50 2.99 1.94
CA SER A 118 -4.79 2.46 2.37
C SER A 118 -5.55 1.78 1.22
N VAL A 119 -5.46 2.31 -0.01
CA VAL A 119 -5.97 1.65 -1.22
C VAL A 119 -5.30 0.28 -1.43
N VAL A 120 -3.98 0.18 -1.23
CA VAL A 120 -3.28 -1.12 -1.27
C VAL A 120 -3.85 -2.07 -0.23
N ALA A 121 -4.02 -1.62 1.02
CA ALA A 121 -4.58 -2.42 2.09
C ALA A 121 -6.01 -2.92 1.75
N CYS A 122 -6.85 -2.09 1.12
CA CYS A 122 -8.17 -2.50 0.63
C CYS A 122 -8.10 -3.63 -0.40
N GLY A 123 -7.24 -3.51 -1.41
CA GLY A 123 -7.07 -4.56 -2.42
C GLY A 123 -6.54 -5.86 -1.82
N VAL A 124 -5.56 -5.79 -0.92
CA VAL A 124 -5.00 -6.96 -0.23
C VAL A 124 -6.05 -7.66 0.64
N ARG A 125 -6.90 -6.92 1.37
CA ARG A 125 -8.00 -7.53 2.14
C ARG A 125 -9.00 -8.22 1.23
N GLU A 126 -9.38 -7.61 0.12
CA GLU A 126 -10.33 -8.23 -0.80
C GLU A 126 -9.75 -9.51 -1.42
N LEU A 127 -8.46 -9.54 -1.76
CA LEU A 127 -7.76 -10.76 -2.21
C LEU A 127 -7.81 -11.85 -1.13
N ALA A 128 -7.59 -11.50 0.13
CA ALA A 128 -7.65 -12.45 1.25
C ALA A 128 -9.03 -13.09 1.40
N LEU A 129 -10.09 -12.31 1.14
CA LEU A 129 -11.50 -12.72 1.27
C LEU A 129 -12.03 -13.46 0.04
N THR A 130 -11.46 -13.20 -1.14
CA THR A 130 -11.92 -13.82 -2.40
C THR A 130 -11.24 -15.16 -2.70
N GLY A 131 -10.11 -15.45 -2.04
CA GLY A 131 -9.37 -16.70 -2.18
C GLY A 131 -8.71 -16.86 -3.56
N PRO A 132 -7.73 -17.78 -3.70
CA PRO A 132 -7.04 -18.03 -4.97
C PRO A 132 -7.93 -18.68 -6.05
N GLU A 133 -9.16 -19.07 -5.74
CA GLU A 133 -10.03 -19.88 -6.62
C GLU A 133 -10.74 -19.08 -7.74
N ARG A 134 -10.61 -17.74 -7.80
CA ARG A 134 -11.34 -16.93 -8.79
C ARG A 134 -10.50 -16.23 -9.85
N THR A 135 -9.19 -16.40 -9.85
CA THR A 135 -8.29 -15.65 -10.75
C THR A 135 -7.97 -16.39 -12.07
N TYR A 136 -8.55 -17.58 -12.29
CA TYR A 136 -8.35 -18.40 -13.49
C TYR A 136 -9.67 -18.76 -14.18
N HIS A 137 -10.37 -17.77 -14.74
CA HIS A 137 -11.36 -17.98 -15.80
C HIS A 137 -11.33 -16.84 -16.81
#